data_AF-C7J157-F1
#
_entry.id   AF-C7J157-F1
#
_cell.length_a   1.000
_cell.length_b   1.000
_cell.length_c   1.000
_cell.angle_alpha   90.00
_cell.angle_beta   90.00
_cell.angle_gamma   90.00
#
_symmetry.space_group_name_H-M   'P 1'
#
loop_
_entity.id
_entity.type
_entity.pdbx_description
1 polymer ?
#
loop_
_entity_poly.entity_id
_entity_poly.type
_entity_poly.pdbx_seq_one_letter_code
_entity_poly.pdbx_strand_id
1 'polypeptide(L)' 'VVENFSASWCGPCRVIAPIYAEMSKTYPQLMFLTIDMLMT' A
#
# COMPACT_ATOMS: atom_id res chain seq x y z
N VAL A 1 -4.02 -12.21 0.62
CA VAL A 1 -4.16 -10.85 1.17
C VAL A 1 -2.78 -10.22 1.13
N VAL A 2 -2.65 -9.00 0.62
CA VAL A 2 -1.39 -8.26 0.51
C VAL A 2 -1.53 -7.00 1.35
N GLU A 3 -0.65 -6.82 2.33
CA GLU A 3 -0.72 -5.70 3.28
C GLU A 3 0.41 -4.70 3.00
N ASN A 4 0.07 -3.42 2.93
CA ASN A 4 1.02 -2.32 2.77
C ASN A 4 1.04 -1.48 4.04
N PHE A 5 2.12 -1.57 4.80
CA PHE A 5 2.34 -0.71 5.94
C PHE A 5 3.05 0.57 5.49
N SER A 6 2.32 1.68 5.51
CA SER A 6 2.79 2.97 5.02
C SER A 6 2.74 4.03 6.11
N ALA A 7 3.48 5.12 5.92
CA ALA A 7 3.43 6.31 6.78
C ALA A 7 3.61 7.56 5.93
N SER A 8 2.98 8.68 6.32
CA SER A 8 3.02 9.96 5.58
C SER A 8 4.43 10.57 5.49
N TRP A 9 5.30 10.28 6.46
CA TRP A 9 6.71 10.70 6.50
C TRP A 9 7.68 9.70 5.87
N CYS A 10 7.21 8.51 5.47
CA CYS A 10 8.04 7.52 4.81
C CYS A 10 8.23 7.87 3.33
N GLY A 11 9.38 8.46 3.00
CA GLY A 11 9.77 8.80 1.63
C GLY A 11 9.67 7.62 0.65
N PRO A 12 10.26 6.45 0.94
CA PRO A 12 10.16 5.27 0.09
C PRO A 12 8.73 4.76 -0.10
N CYS A 13 7.88 4.86 0.92
CA CYS A 13 6.49 4.41 0.86
C CYS A 13 5.69 5.24 -0.16
N ARG A 14 5.97 6.54 -0.29
CA ARG A 14 5.34 7.41 -1.30
C ARG A 14 5.70 7.01 -2.74
N VAL A 15 6.89 6.46 -2.95
CA VAL A 15 7.34 5.97 -4.27
C VAL A 15 6.65 4.66 -4.64
N ILE A 16 6.44 3.77 -3.66
CA ILE A 16 5.84 2.45 -3.87
C ILE A 16 4.30 2.52 -3.95
N ALA A 17 3.67 3.52 -3.32
CA ALA A 17 2.22 3.72 -3.31
C ALA A 17 1.53 3.61 -4.69
N PRO A 18 1.98 4.28 -5.77
CA PRO A 18 1.36 4.15 -7.09
C PRO A 18 1.51 2.74 -7.67
N ILE A 19 2.65 2.07 -7.45
CA ILE A 19 2.90 0.71 -7.93
C ILE A 19 1.97 -0.28 -7.23
N TYR A 20 1.82 -0.15 -5.91
CA TYR A 20 0.90 -0.95 -5.12
C TYR A 20 -0.56 -0.76 -5.57
N ALA A 21 -0.96 0.47 -5.92
CA ALA A 21 -2.28 0.77 -6.44
C ALA A 21 -2.54 0.19 -7.85
N GLU A 22 -1.52 0.09 -8.71
CA GLU A 22 -1.66 -0.58 -10.01
C GLU A 22 -1.72 -2.11 -9.86
N MET A 23 -1.00 -2.67 -8.90
CA MET A 23 -1.07 -4.11 -8.59
C MET A 23 -2.47 -4.50 -8.10
N SER A 24 -3.16 -3.64 -7.33
CA SER A 24 -4.52 -3.94 -6.86
C SER A 24 -5.54 -4.02 -8.01
N LYS A 25 -5.34 -3.24 -9.07
CA LYS A 25 -6.16 -3.31 -10.29
C LYS A 25 -5.81 -4.52 -11.15
N THR A 26 -4.53 -4.87 -11.22
CA THR A 26 -4.03 -5.99 -12.04
C THR A 26 -4.47 -7.35 -11.46
N TYR A 27 -4.58 -7.44 -10.14
CA TYR A 27 -4.90 -8.69 -9.44
C TYR A 27 -6.20 -8.56 -8.61
N PRO A 28 -7.37 -8.44 -9.25
CA PRO A 28 -8.65 -8.26 -8.55
C PRO A 28 -9.05 -9.47 -7.68
N GLN A 29 -8.45 -10.64 -7.91
CA GLN A 29 -8.63 -11.84 -7.09
C GLN A 29 -7.89 -11.78 -5.74
N LEU A 30 -6.96 -10.83 -5.57
CA LEU A 30 -6.21 -10.62 -4.34
C LEU A 30 -6.82 -9.45 -3.56
N MET A 31 -6.91 -9.59 -2.24
CA MET A 31 -7.29 -8.49 -1.36
C MET A 31 -6.06 -7.65 -1.01
N PHE A 32 -6.14 -6.33 -1.23
CA PHE A 32 -5.10 -5.35 -0.91
C PHE A 32 -5.56 -4.49 0.28
N LEU A 33 -4.73 -4.40 1.32
CA LEU A 33 -4.99 -3.61 2.53
C LEU A 33 -3.85 -2.62 2.74
N THR A 34 -4.16 -1.34 2.96
CA THR A 34 -3.16 -0.35 3.40
C THR A 34 -3.37 -0.07 4.88
N ILE A 35 -2.31 -0.21 5.66
CA ILE A 35 -2.27 0.06 7.10
C ILE A 35 -1.39 1.31 7.27
N ASP A 36 -1.98 2.40 7.75
CA ASP A 36 -1.22 3.61 8.07
C ASP A 36 -0.64 3.49 9.48
N MET A 37 0.70 3.39 9.57
CA MET A 37 1.41 3.29 10.84
C MET A 37 1.37 4.58 11.66
N LEU A 38 0.87 5.70 11.13
CA LEU A 38 0.65 6.93 11.91
C LEU A 38 -0.52 6.85 12.89
N MET A 39 -1.29 5.77 12.86
CA MET A 39 -2.48 5.60 13.70
C MET A 39 -2.35 4.47 14.73
N THR A 40 -1.11 4.13 15.13
CA THR A 40 -0.82 3.32 16.33
C THR A 40 -0.15 4.16 17.40
#